data_AF-A0A956L4S3-F1
#
_entry.id   AF-A0A956L4S3-F1
#
_cell.length_a   1.000
_cell.length_b   1.000
_cell.length_c   1.000
_cell.angle_alpha   90.00
_cell.angle_beta   90.00
_cell.angle_gamma   90.00
#
_symmetry.space_group_name_H-M   'P 1'
#
loop_
_entity.id
_entity.type
_entity.pdbx_description
1 polymer ?
#
loop_
_entity_poly.entity_id
_entity_poly.type
_entity_poly.pdbx_seq_one_letter_code
_entity_poly.pdbx_strand_id
1 'polypeptide(L)'
;MRMHWLLVCSLIVGASGCFEDITGNDPTSTTTTTEGSTADSTTAADSGSGTSGGNEDPCPEYCALVQDVCTDTLEQYQSEALCQSVCAALPVGTADDQLGNTAHCRRFQAIQAAESPDVFCGPAGPTGDGTCGAECEVFCGLAMELCTEDMAQWPDVPSCVADCMQFPNDVAYSA
;
A
#
# COMPACT_ATOMS: atom_id res chain seq x y z
N MET A 1 38.02 21.42 -2.11
CA MET A 1 38.47 20.26 -2.91
C MET A 1 37.22 19.44 -3.24
N ARG A 2 36.41 19.79 -4.24
CA ARG A 2 36.44 19.45 -5.69
C ARG A 2 36.66 17.96 -6.02
N MET A 3 35.54 17.33 -6.40
CA MET A 3 35.31 16.28 -7.40
C MET A 3 36.33 15.15 -7.55
N HIS A 4 35.94 13.91 -7.18
CA HIS A 4 36.52 12.67 -7.72
C HIS A 4 35.54 11.48 -7.84
N TRP A 5 34.20 11.69 -7.81
CA TRP A 5 33.22 10.58 -7.92
C TRP A 5 32.30 10.70 -9.13
N LEU A 6 32.91 10.92 -10.30
CA LEU A 6 32.28 10.73 -11.60
C LEU A 6 33.21 9.87 -12.45
N LEU A 7 33.18 8.54 -12.28
CA LEU A 7 33.81 7.61 -13.24
C LEU A 7 33.46 6.12 -13.09
N VAL A 8 32.20 5.76 -12.80
CA VAL A 8 31.71 4.42 -13.14
C VAL A 8 30.25 4.46 -13.63
N CYS A 9 30.00 5.30 -14.62
CA CYS A 9 28.86 5.09 -15.54
C CYS A 9 29.45 4.54 -16.83
N SER A 10 29.53 3.21 -16.94
CA SER A 10 29.67 2.51 -18.22
C SER A 10 29.40 1.01 -18.05
N LEU A 11 28.35 0.59 -18.75
CA LEU A 11 28.13 -0.75 -19.30
C LEU A 11 27.60 -1.84 -18.35
N ILE A 12 26.28 -1.83 -18.11
CA ILE A 12 25.48 -3.04 -18.28
C ILE A 12 24.26 -2.67 -19.13
N VAL A 13 24.34 -3.00 -20.42
CA VAL A 13 23.18 -3.21 -21.28
C VAL A 13 22.60 -4.57 -20.89
N GLY A 14 21.37 -4.58 -20.42
CA GLY A 14 20.65 -5.81 -20.08
C GLY A 14 19.20 -5.48 -19.73
N ALA A 15 18.37 -5.40 -20.76
CA ALA A 15 16.92 -5.37 -20.60
C ALA A 15 16.46 -6.71 -20.00
N SER A 16 15.91 -6.66 -18.80
CA SER A 16 15.06 -7.71 -18.22
C SER A 16 13.97 -7.02 -17.42
N GLY A 17 12.89 -6.67 -18.11
CA GLY A 17 11.69 -6.16 -17.47
C GLY A 17 11.07 -7.23 -16.57
N CYS A 18 10.60 -6.81 -15.40
CA CYS A 18 9.71 -7.60 -14.57
C CYS A 18 8.29 -7.57 -15.17
N PHE A 19 8.11 -8.18 -16.33
CA PHE A 19 6.80 -8.53 -16.86
C PHE A 19 6.97 -9.71 -17.81
N GLU A 20 7.04 -10.92 -17.27
CA GLU A 20 6.92 -12.14 -18.07
C GLU A 20 5.48 -12.66 -17.97
N ASP A 21 4.79 -12.39 -19.08
CA ASP A 21 3.57 -12.94 -19.61
C ASP A 21 3.52 -14.47 -19.49
N ILE A 22 2.65 -15.01 -18.63
CA ILE A 22 2.25 -16.43 -18.68
C ILE A 22 1.17 -16.57 -19.75
N THR A 23 1.58 -16.59 -21.02
CA THR A 23 0.81 -17.25 -22.09
C THR A 23 1.66 -18.33 -22.74
N GLY A 24 1.36 -19.58 -22.39
CA GLY A 24 2.17 -20.72 -22.81
C GLY A 24 1.44 -22.04 -22.64
N ASN A 25 0.43 -22.23 -23.48
CA ASN A 25 -0.23 -23.50 -23.75
C ASN A 25 0.77 -24.47 -24.39
N ASP A 26 0.98 -25.67 -23.82
CA ASP A 26 1.58 -26.79 -24.55
C ASP A 26 0.87 -28.14 -24.20
N PRO A 27 0.62 -29.02 -25.19
CA PRO A 27 -0.35 -30.09 -25.12
C PRO A 27 0.27 -31.49 -24.87
N THR A 28 -0.61 -32.49 -24.71
CA THR A 28 -0.35 -33.94 -24.94
C THR A 28 0.41 -34.66 -23.81
N SER A 29 -0.01 -35.80 -23.24
CA SER A 29 -1.20 -36.65 -23.34
C SER A 29 -1.06 -37.74 -22.26
N THR A 30 -2.19 -38.23 -21.73
CA THR A 30 -2.61 -39.66 -21.71
C THR A 30 -3.40 -40.01 -20.44
N THR A 31 -4.73 -39.93 -20.60
CA THR A 31 -5.77 -40.91 -20.25
C THR A 31 -5.56 -41.89 -19.08
N THR A 32 -6.50 -41.86 -18.11
CA THR A 32 -7.24 -43.05 -17.66
C THR A 32 -8.60 -42.64 -17.08
N THR A 33 -9.66 -43.21 -17.64
CA THR A 33 -11.08 -43.11 -17.30
C THR A 33 -11.41 -43.73 -15.93
N THR A 34 -12.38 -43.18 -15.17
CA THR A 34 -13.45 -43.95 -14.47
C THR A 34 -14.52 -42.98 -13.89
N GLU A 35 -15.71 -43.05 -14.50
CA GLU A 35 -17.09 -43.01 -13.99
C GLU A 35 -17.50 -42.21 -12.72
N GLY A 36 -18.59 -41.43 -12.87
CA GLY A 36 -19.76 -41.58 -11.98
C GLY A 36 -20.28 -40.36 -11.17
N SER A 37 -21.32 -39.71 -11.71
CA SER A 37 -22.54 -39.22 -11.04
C SER A 37 -22.55 -38.06 -10.00
N THR A 38 -23.16 -36.94 -10.44
CA THR A 38 -24.34 -36.23 -9.88
C THR A 38 -24.39 -35.76 -8.41
N ALA A 39 -24.35 -34.42 -8.21
CA ALA A 39 -25.21 -33.58 -7.34
C ALA A 39 -24.70 -32.13 -7.46
N ASP A 40 -25.41 -31.20 -8.11
CA ASP A 40 -26.43 -30.30 -7.54
C ASP A 40 -26.02 -29.65 -6.21
N SER A 41 -25.79 -28.33 -6.24
CA SER A 41 -26.49 -27.35 -5.41
C SER A 41 -25.71 -26.03 -5.34
N THR A 42 -26.31 -25.04 -5.99
CA THR A 42 -26.17 -23.60 -5.72
C THR A 42 -26.05 -23.34 -4.22
N THR A 43 -24.95 -22.72 -3.79
CA THR A 43 -24.88 -22.05 -2.49
C THR A 43 -24.62 -20.58 -2.73
N ALA A 44 -25.62 -19.80 -2.33
CA ALA A 44 -25.63 -18.37 -2.33
C ALA A 44 -24.45 -17.82 -1.51
N ALA A 45 -23.89 -16.71 -1.99
CA ALA A 45 -23.05 -15.84 -1.19
C ALA A 45 -23.86 -15.34 0.00
N ASP A 46 -23.57 -15.87 1.18
CA ASP A 46 -24.04 -15.30 2.44
C ASP A 46 -23.06 -14.20 2.83
N SER A 47 -23.54 -12.96 2.72
CA SER A 47 -22.92 -11.77 3.32
C SER A 47 -23.09 -11.86 4.83
N GLY A 48 -22.20 -12.61 5.46
CA GLY A 48 -22.05 -12.66 6.90
C GLY A 48 -21.05 -11.60 7.35
N SER A 49 -21.54 -10.40 7.66
CA SER A 49 -20.83 -9.40 8.45
C SER A 49 -20.49 -10.00 9.82
N GLY A 50 -19.34 -10.65 9.91
CA GLY A 50 -18.79 -11.17 11.15
C GLY A 50 -18.09 -10.05 11.91
N THR A 51 -18.78 -9.40 12.83
CA THR A 51 -18.12 -8.65 13.90
C THR A 51 -17.37 -9.65 14.78
N SER A 52 -16.10 -9.88 14.47
CA SER A 52 -15.16 -10.50 15.38
C SER A 52 -14.16 -9.45 15.82
N GLY A 53 -14.33 -8.96 17.05
CA GLY A 53 -13.34 -8.16 17.77
C GLY A 53 -12.09 -8.98 18.09
N GLY A 54 -11.32 -9.29 17.06
CA GLY A 54 -9.90 -9.58 17.12
C GLY A 54 -9.17 -8.51 16.33
N ASN A 55 -7.86 -8.35 16.55
CA ASN A 55 -6.98 -7.60 15.66
C ASN A 55 -6.91 -8.29 14.28
N GLU A 56 -8.02 -8.26 13.55
CA GLU A 56 -8.11 -8.68 12.17
C GLU A 56 -7.35 -7.66 11.34
N ASP A 57 -6.62 -8.15 10.35
CA ASP A 57 -5.87 -7.32 9.42
C ASP A 57 -6.81 -6.28 8.79
N PRO A 58 -6.64 -4.97 9.07
CA PRO A 58 -7.54 -3.95 8.54
C PRO A 58 -7.29 -3.67 7.05
N CYS A 59 -6.18 -4.16 6.48
CA CYS A 59 -5.71 -3.76 5.15
C CYS A 59 -6.67 -4.08 4.00
N PRO A 60 -7.29 -5.26 3.90
CA PRO A 60 -8.27 -5.55 2.84
C PRO A 60 -9.46 -4.58 2.83
N GLU A 61 -10.05 -4.32 3.99
CA GLU A 61 -11.20 -3.42 4.09
C GLU A 61 -10.79 -1.96 3.88
N TYR A 62 -9.69 -1.53 4.50
CA TYR A 62 -9.15 -0.19 4.35
C TYR A 62 -8.85 0.15 2.89
N CYS A 63 -8.13 -0.73 2.17
CA CYS A 63 -7.72 -0.45 0.80
C CYS A 63 -8.88 -0.44 -0.19
N ALA A 64 -9.89 -1.29 0.05
CA ALA A 64 -11.14 -1.23 -0.71
C ALA A 64 -11.89 0.10 -0.46
N LEU A 65 -12.03 0.51 0.80
CA LEU A 65 -12.76 1.73 1.17
C LEU A 65 -12.06 3.00 0.65
N VAL A 66 -10.76 3.12 0.86
CA VAL A 66 -10.02 4.34 0.48
C VAL A 66 -10.02 4.53 -1.03
N GLN A 67 -9.94 3.46 -1.83
CA GLN A 67 -10.00 3.58 -3.30
C GLN A 67 -11.42 3.81 -3.83
N ASP A 68 -12.45 3.34 -3.13
CA ASP A 68 -13.84 3.60 -3.52
C ASP A 68 -14.24 5.06 -3.25
N VAL A 69 -13.82 5.60 -2.11
CA VAL A 69 -14.26 6.90 -1.62
C VAL A 69 -13.32 8.04 -2.05
N CYS A 70 -12.01 7.82 -1.96
CA CYS A 70 -11.00 8.83 -2.26
C CYS A 70 -10.54 8.67 -3.70
N THR A 71 -11.21 9.38 -4.61
CA THR A 71 -11.01 9.28 -6.07
C THR A 71 -10.68 10.64 -6.69
N ASP A 72 -10.42 10.67 -7.99
CA ASP A 72 -10.07 11.87 -8.75
C ASP A 72 -8.91 12.64 -8.09
N THR A 73 -9.12 13.91 -7.73
CA THR A 73 -8.09 14.75 -7.10
C THR A 73 -7.81 14.39 -5.65
N LEU A 74 -8.61 13.51 -5.05
CA LEU A 74 -8.45 13.00 -3.70
C LEU A 74 -7.92 11.56 -3.69
N GLU A 75 -7.55 11.00 -4.84
CA GLU A 75 -6.94 9.67 -4.92
C GLU A 75 -5.70 9.57 -4.03
N GLN A 76 -5.67 8.56 -3.16
CA GLN A 76 -4.56 8.36 -2.21
C GLN A 76 -3.54 7.31 -2.70
N TYR A 77 -3.98 6.38 -3.53
CA TYR A 77 -3.16 5.27 -4.03
C TYR A 77 -3.46 5.03 -5.50
N GLN A 78 -2.40 4.86 -6.30
CA GLN A 78 -2.54 4.56 -7.74
C GLN A 78 -3.06 3.13 -8.02
N SER A 79 -3.03 2.24 -7.01
CA SER A 79 -3.55 0.87 -7.13
C SER A 79 -3.75 0.19 -5.78
N GLU A 80 -4.63 -0.81 -5.77
CA GLU A 80 -4.85 -1.71 -4.64
C GLU A 80 -3.57 -2.35 -4.13
N ALA A 81 -2.72 -2.84 -5.04
CA ALA A 81 -1.47 -3.50 -4.65
C ALA A 81 -0.51 -2.55 -3.90
N LEU A 82 -0.47 -1.27 -4.29
CA LEU A 82 0.31 -0.26 -3.58
C LEU A 82 -0.29 0.03 -2.21
N CYS A 83 -1.62 0.16 -2.10
CA CYS A 83 -2.27 0.34 -0.82
C CYS A 83 -1.98 -0.82 0.14
N GLN A 84 -2.12 -2.06 -0.32
CA GLN A 84 -1.85 -3.26 0.48
C GLN A 84 -0.39 -3.29 0.97
N SER A 85 0.56 -2.94 0.09
CA SER A 85 1.99 -2.91 0.44
C SER A 85 2.30 -1.86 1.52
N VAL A 86 1.71 -0.65 1.38
CA VAL A 86 1.84 0.40 2.39
C VAL A 86 1.19 -0.02 3.69
N CYS A 87 -0.03 -0.59 3.63
CA CYS A 87 -0.75 -0.99 4.82
C CYS A 87 -0.02 -2.08 5.62
N ALA A 88 0.55 -3.07 4.94
CA ALA A 88 1.36 -4.12 5.57
C ALA A 88 2.64 -3.59 6.24
N ALA A 89 3.17 -2.45 5.79
CA ALA A 89 4.33 -1.79 6.38
C ALA A 89 3.97 -0.92 7.61
N LEU A 90 2.69 -0.67 7.86
CA LEU A 90 2.24 0.12 9.00
C LEU A 90 2.04 -0.75 10.24
N PRO A 91 2.25 -0.20 11.45
CA PRO A 91 1.77 -0.83 12.66
C PRO A 91 0.25 -1.04 12.58
N VAL A 92 -0.24 -2.24 12.91
CA VAL A 92 -1.67 -2.55 12.83
C VAL A 92 -2.50 -1.63 13.74
N GLY A 93 -2.04 -1.43 14.99
CA GLY A 93 -2.75 -0.63 16.00
C GLY A 93 -3.87 -1.39 16.69
N THR A 94 -4.88 -0.65 17.15
CA THR A 94 -6.14 -1.18 17.71
C THR A 94 -7.32 -0.70 16.89
N ALA A 95 -8.42 -1.47 16.87
CA ALA A 95 -9.61 -1.13 16.09
C ALA A 95 -10.26 0.23 16.44
N ASP A 96 -9.98 0.77 17.63
CA ASP A 96 -10.49 2.05 18.10
C ASP A 96 -9.51 3.21 17.84
N ASP A 97 -8.37 2.97 17.18
CA ASP A 97 -7.41 4.01 16.86
C ASP A 97 -8.03 5.01 15.87
N GLN A 98 -8.11 6.28 16.30
CA GLN A 98 -8.53 7.41 15.46
C GLN A 98 -7.39 8.40 15.23
N LEU A 99 -6.25 8.16 15.88
CA LEU A 99 -5.03 8.96 15.82
C LEU A 99 -3.81 8.05 15.92
N GLY A 100 -2.67 8.56 15.47
CA GLY A 100 -1.39 7.85 15.52
C GLY A 100 -1.11 7.02 14.27
N ASN A 101 0.14 6.61 14.10
CA ASN A 101 0.60 5.94 12.88
C ASN A 101 0.21 4.45 12.87
N THR A 102 -1.07 4.16 12.63
CA THR A 102 -1.58 2.80 12.56
C THR A 102 -2.49 2.56 11.36
N ALA A 103 -2.53 1.32 10.88
CA ALA A 103 -3.43 0.92 9.80
C ALA A 103 -4.91 1.08 10.20
N HIS A 104 -5.26 0.80 11.46
CA HIS A 104 -6.61 1.05 11.97
C HIS A 104 -7.00 2.52 11.99
N CYS A 105 -6.07 3.44 12.32
CA CYS A 105 -6.33 4.88 12.19
C CYS A 105 -6.71 5.23 10.74
N ARG A 106 -5.93 4.77 9.76
CA ARG A 106 -6.20 5.07 8.34
C ARG A 106 -7.52 4.46 7.87
N ARG A 107 -7.86 3.25 8.33
CA ARG A 107 -9.18 2.63 8.10
C ARG A 107 -10.30 3.50 8.65
N PHE A 108 -10.17 4.00 9.88
CA PHE A 108 -11.16 4.90 10.48
C PHE A 108 -11.34 6.17 9.63
N GLN A 109 -10.25 6.79 9.19
CA GLN A 109 -10.32 7.96 8.31
C GLN A 109 -10.98 7.62 6.96
N ALA A 110 -10.68 6.47 6.35
CA ALA A 110 -11.32 6.03 5.11
C ALA A 110 -12.84 5.82 5.26
N ILE A 111 -13.29 5.31 6.41
CA ILE A 111 -14.72 5.22 6.73
C ILE A 111 -15.35 6.62 6.81
N GLN A 112 -14.71 7.55 7.52
CA GLN A 112 -15.21 8.91 7.67
C GLN A 112 -15.20 9.70 6.35
N ALA A 113 -14.31 9.36 5.43
CA ALA A 113 -14.26 9.95 4.10
C ALA A 113 -15.55 9.73 3.31
N ALA A 114 -16.32 8.67 3.59
CA ALA A 114 -17.59 8.43 2.92
C ALA A 114 -18.60 9.58 3.15
N GLU A 115 -18.46 10.30 4.26
CA GLU A 115 -19.29 11.46 4.59
C GLU A 115 -18.64 12.80 4.18
N SER A 116 -17.31 12.89 4.20
CA SER A 116 -16.58 14.14 3.91
C SER A 116 -15.19 13.86 3.31
N PRO A 117 -15.12 13.51 2.01
CA PRO A 117 -13.87 13.12 1.36
C PRO A 117 -12.75 14.16 1.50
N ASP A 118 -13.09 15.44 1.32
CA ASP A 118 -12.12 16.54 1.37
C ASP A 118 -11.40 16.69 2.72
N VAL A 119 -11.99 16.17 3.80
CA VAL A 119 -11.44 16.28 5.17
C VAL A 119 -10.68 15.03 5.55
N PHE A 120 -11.15 13.86 5.12
CA PHE A 120 -10.67 12.59 5.65
C PHE A 120 -9.79 11.80 4.67
N CYS A 121 -9.80 12.12 3.37
CA CYS A 121 -8.96 11.40 2.40
C CYS A 121 -7.45 11.63 2.62
N GLY A 122 -7.01 12.84 2.94
CA GLY A 122 -5.60 13.11 3.29
C GLY A 122 -5.13 12.27 4.47
N PRO A 123 -5.85 12.30 5.62
CA PRO A 123 -5.57 11.42 6.76
C PRO A 123 -5.68 9.92 6.47
N ALA A 124 -6.57 9.52 5.57
CA ALA A 124 -6.71 8.14 5.12
C ALA A 124 -5.59 7.71 4.17
N GLY A 125 -4.80 8.64 3.63
CA GLY A 125 -3.70 8.35 2.70
C GLY A 125 -2.47 7.73 3.36
N PRO A 126 -1.37 7.53 2.60
CA PRO A 126 -0.16 6.89 3.11
C PRO A 126 0.58 7.72 4.17
N THR A 127 0.58 9.06 4.06
CA THR A 127 1.31 9.95 4.99
C THR A 127 0.51 10.28 6.26
N GLY A 128 -0.83 10.17 6.21
CA GLY A 128 -1.71 10.36 7.36
C GLY A 128 -2.00 11.79 7.74
N ASP A 129 -1.47 12.76 6.97
CA ASP A 129 -1.80 14.18 7.05
C ASP A 129 -1.77 14.74 8.49
N GLY A 130 -0.78 14.27 9.28
CA GLY A 130 -0.62 14.63 10.70
C GLY A 130 -1.61 13.98 11.69
N THR A 131 -2.71 13.40 11.20
CA THR A 131 -3.76 12.77 12.04
C THR A 131 -3.38 11.33 12.37
N CYS A 132 -3.09 10.54 11.34
CA CYS A 132 -2.64 9.15 11.48
C CYS A 132 -1.11 9.07 11.46
N GLY A 133 -0.47 9.89 12.30
CA GLY A 133 0.98 10.01 12.41
C GLY A 133 1.53 11.31 11.82
N ALA A 134 2.71 11.71 12.29
CA ALA A 134 3.41 12.88 11.76
C ALA A 134 3.96 12.58 10.36
N GLU A 135 3.72 13.47 9.40
CA GLU A 135 3.99 13.24 7.97
C GLU A 135 5.41 12.72 7.70
N CYS A 136 6.43 13.38 8.28
CA CYS A 136 7.82 12.98 8.10
C CYS A 136 8.16 11.64 8.77
N GLU A 137 7.60 11.36 9.95
CA GLU A 137 7.84 10.09 10.65
C GLU A 137 7.22 8.92 9.86
N VAL A 138 6.00 9.13 9.34
CA VAL A 138 5.29 8.16 8.53
C VAL A 138 6.01 7.91 7.21
N PHE A 139 6.32 8.98 6.47
CA PHE A 139 7.04 8.89 5.20
C PHE A 139 8.36 8.17 5.36
N CYS A 140 9.18 8.57 6.35
CA CYS A 140 10.47 7.96 6.57
C CYS A 140 10.38 6.52 7.07
N GLY A 141 9.36 6.18 7.87
CA GLY A 141 9.09 4.79 8.22
C GLY A 141 8.80 3.92 7.00
N LEU A 142 7.89 4.38 6.13
CA LEU A 142 7.53 3.67 4.90
C LEU A 142 8.70 3.61 3.91
N ALA A 143 9.45 4.70 3.73
CA ALA A 143 10.59 4.74 2.82
C ALA A 143 11.68 3.75 3.24
N MET A 144 11.95 3.61 4.54
CA MET A 144 12.96 2.68 5.04
C MET A 144 12.50 1.22 4.94
N GLU A 145 11.20 0.95 5.01
CA GLU A 145 10.64 -0.40 4.86
C GLU A 145 10.53 -0.83 3.39
N LEU A 146 10.09 0.09 2.52
CA LEU A 146 9.78 -0.21 1.12
C LEU A 146 10.96 0.02 0.16
N CYS A 147 11.88 0.93 0.48
CA CYS A 147 13.04 1.25 -0.35
C CYS A 147 14.32 0.69 0.26
N THR A 148 14.58 -0.61 0.03
CA THR A 148 15.73 -1.33 0.59
C THR A 148 16.89 -1.48 -0.43
N GLU A 149 18.03 -1.93 0.07
CA GLU A 149 19.25 -2.21 -0.73
C GLU A 149 19.69 -1.01 -1.59
N ASP A 150 19.81 -1.19 -2.90
CA ASP A 150 20.25 -0.17 -3.86
C ASP A 150 19.25 1.00 -3.98
N MET A 151 18.04 0.86 -3.45
CA MET A 151 17.02 1.92 -3.41
C MET A 151 17.00 2.70 -2.09
N ALA A 152 17.77 2.27 -1.08
CA ALA A 152 17.83 2.96 0.21
C ALA A 152 18.40 4.38 0.05
N GLN A 153 17.58 5.39 0.37
CA GLN A 153 17.94 6.80 0.22
C GLN A 153 18.62 7.38 1.48
N TRP A 154 18.28 6.83 2.65
CA TRP A 154 18.80 7.29 3.95
C TRP A 154 19.41 6.13 4.75
N PRO A 155 20.40 6.42 5.61
CA PRO A 155 21.00 5.40 6.47
C PRO A 155 20.08 4.95 7.62
N ASP A 156 19.19 5.84 8.09
CA ASP A 156 18.29 5.61 9.21
C ASP A 156 17.10 6.59 9.19
N VAL A 157 16.02 6.25 9.91
CA VAL A 157 14.80 7.07 10.01
C VAL A 157 15.08 8.48 10.54
N PRO A 158 15.87 8.68 11.62
CA PRO A 158 16.20 10.04 12.09
C PRO A 158 16.85 10.93 11.04
N SER A 159 17.77 10.38 10.23
CA SER A 159 18.42 11.11 9.14
C SER A 159 17.41 11.51 8.06
N CYS A 160 16.51 10.58 7.69
CA CYS A 160 15.40 10.88 6.78
C CYS A 160 14.49 11.99 7.33
N VAL A 161 14.09 11.92 8.61
CA VAL A 161 13.21 12.92 9.22
C VAL A 161 13.88 14.29 9.25
N ALA A 162 15.19 14.36 9.53
CA ALA A 162 15.94 15.61 9.52
C ALA A 162 15.97 16.28 8.14
N ASP A 163 16.05 15.49 7.07
CA ASP A 163 15.94 15.98 5.70
C ASP A 163 14.48 16.35 5.35
N CYS A 164 13.53 15.51 5.77
CA CYS A 164 12.10 15.70 5.50
C CYS A 164 11.60 17.05 6.01
N MET A 165 12.00 17.44 7.21
CA MET A 165 11.62 18.70 7.84
C MET A 165 12.17 19.95 7.11
N GLN A 166 13.05 19.78 6.12
CA GLN A 166 13.54 20.87 5.28
C GLN A 166 12.66 21.09 4.04
N PHE A 167 11.79 20.12 3.69
CA PHE A 167 10.87 20.29 2.57
C PHE A 167 9.71 21.21 2.95
N PRO A 168 9.27 22.09 2.04
CA PRO A 168 8.08 22.89 2.26
C PRO A 168 6.82 22.01 2.20
N ASN A 169 5.94 22.11 3.20
CA ASN A 169 4.64 21.40 3.22
C ASN A 169 3.51 22.24 2.58
N ASP A 170 3.84 23.39 1.98
CA ASP A 170 2.90 24.35 1.40
C ASP A 170 2.82 24.27 -0.14
N VAL A 171 3.64 23.41 -0.75
CA VAL A 171 3.59 23.19 -2.21
C VAL A 171 2.64 22.05 -2.53
N ALA A 172 1.68 22.29 -3.42
CA ALA A 172 0.80 21.25 -3.92
C ALA A 172 1.64 20.14 -4.56
N TYR A 173 1.49 18.91 -4.07
CA TYR A 173 2.13 17.74 -4.66
C TYR A 173 1.58 17.52 -6.07
N SER A 174 2.40 17.77 -7.09
CA SER A 174 2.09 17.41 -8.48
C SER A 174 2.77 16.09 -8.79
N ALA A 175 2.04 14.99 -8.65
CA ALA A 175 2.46 13.66 -9.14
C ALA A 175 2.55 13.64 -10.67
#